data_AF-A0A0G0Y933-F1
#
_entry.id   AF-A0A0G0Y933-F1
#
_cell.length_a   1.000
_cell.length_b   1.000
_cell.length_c   1.000
_cell.angle_alpha   90.00
_cell.angle_beta   90.00
_cell.angle_gamma   90.00
#
_symmetry.space_group_name_H-M   'P 1'
#
loop_
_entity.id
_entity.type
_entity.pdbx_description
1 polymer ?
#
loop_
_entity_poly.entity_id
_entity_poly.type
_entity_poly.pdbx_seq_one_letter_code
_entity_poly.pdbx_strand_id
1 'polypeptide(L)'
;MILCGMDEVGRGALAGPLVAVATILNTQCSMLNLNDSKKLTPEKRNKIYKRIILSGAIIAVEEISVNLINKYGIGWANKEVFRRLKKRIPADKYIADGNLKIAGITSVVKADIKILEVMAASIIAKVWRDKLMTRLHDEHKNYGWQSNKGYGTKYHIAAIREHGVTKYHRNIFVKTALK
;
A
#
# COMPACT_ATOMS: atom_id res chain seq x y z
N MET A 1 11.00 -10.00 22.25
CA MET A 1 10.82 -8.71 21.56
C MET A 1 10.00 -8.95 20.29
N ILE A 2 8.82 -8.35 20.21
CA ILE A 2 7.90 -8.45 19.08
C ILE A 2 8.18 -7.28 18.13
N LEU A 3 8.61 -7.61 16.91
CA LEU A 3 8.86 -6.66 15.85
C LEU A 3 7.66 -6.60 14.89
N CYS A 4 7.17 -5.40 14.63
CA CYS A 4 6.13 -5.14 13.65
C CYS A 4 6.73 -4.35 12.46
N GLY A 5 6.69 -4.95 11.28
CA GLY A 5 7.03 -4.28 10.02
C GLY A 5 5.80 -3.65 9.38
N MET A 6 5.99 -2.50 8.74
CA MET A 6 4.93 -1.73 8.10
C MET A 6 5.37 -1.20 6.74
N ASP A 7 4.47 -1.21 5.77
CA ASP A 7 4.72 -0.60 4.46
C ASP A 7 3.43 -0.05 3.85
N GLU A 8 3.54 0.95 2.98
CA GLU A 8 2.44 1.55 2.24
C GLU A 8 2.48 1.29 0.73
N VAL A 9 1.33 1.40 0.08
CA VAL A 9 1.24 1.38 -1.38
C VAL A 9 0.21 2.38 -1.89
N GLY A 10 0.47 2.91 -3.08
CA GLY A 10 -0.46 3.83 -3.76
C GLY A 10 -0.24 5.30 -3.43
N ARG A 11 0.86 5.67 -2.76
CA ARG A 11 1.17 7.06 -2.44
C ARG A 11 1.20 7.97 -3.67
N GLY A 12 1.77 7.48 -4.79
CA GLY A 12 1.88 8.20 -6.06
C GLY A 12 0.69 8.09 -7.03
N ALA A 13 -0.38 7.38 -6.67
CA ALA A 13 -1.50 7.15 -7.59
C ALA A 13 -2.37 8.41 -7.75
N LEU A 14 -2.97 8.58 -8.94
CA LEU A 14 -3.99 9.60 -9.20
C LEU A 14 -5.35 9.21 -8.64
N ALA A 15 -5.64 7.91 -8.55
CA ALA A 15 -6.91 7.38 -8.08
C ALA A 15 -6.75 6.27 -7.02
N GLY A 16 -7.79 6.12 -6.20
CA GLY A 16 -7.91 5.12 -5.15
C GLY A 16 -7.25 5.50 -3.82
N PRO A 17 -7.52 4.72 -2.75
CA PRO A 17 -7.02 4.99 -1.41
C PRO A 17 -5.50 4.80 -1.32
N LEU A 18 -4.94 5.34 -0.24
CA LEU A 18 -3.64 4.92 0.27
C LEU A 18 -3.86 3.71 1.17
N VAL A 19 -3.12 2.63 0.97
CA VAL A 19 -3.21 1.41 1.77
C VAL A 19 -1.88 1.21 2.48
N ALA A 20 -1.91 0.88 3.76
CA ALA A 20 -0.73 0.38 4.46
C ALA A 20 -1.06 -0.88 5.23
N VAL A 21 -0.03 -1.69 5.47
CA VAL A 21 -0.14 -2.96 6.17
C VAL A 21 0.89 -3.00 7.27
N ALA A 22 0.50 -3.60 8.40
CA ALA A 22 1.39 -3.96 9.49
C ALA A 22 1.41 -5.47 9.64
N THR A 23 2.60 -6.04 9.86
CA THR A 23 2.79 -7.49 10.02
C THR A 23 3.74 -7.80 11.16
N ILE A 24 3.39 -8.81 11.95
CA ILE A 24 4.30 -9.51 12.86
C ILE A 24 4.43 -10.94 12.35
N LEU A 25 5.66 -11.36 12.12
CA LEU A 25 5.95 -12.72 11.66
C LEU A 25 6.22 -13.63 12.87
N ASN A 26 5.70 -14.85 12.83
CA ASN A 26 6.09 -15.89 13.78
C ASN A 26 7.34 -16.64 13.27
N THR A 27 7.89 -17.53 14.11
CA THR A 27 9.08 -18.34 13.80
C THR A 27 8.93 -19.22 12.55
N GLN A 28 7.71 -19.62 12.18
CA GLN A 28 7.46 -20.37 10.95
C GLN A 28 7.50 -19.48 9.70
N CYS A 29 7.14 -18.20 9.85
CA CYS A 29 7.08 -17.26 8.75
C CYS A 29 8.45 -16.66 8.40
N SER A 30 9.41 -16.63 9.32
CA SER A 30 10.79 -16.21 9.04
C SER A 30 11.53 -17.16 8.08
N MET A 31 11.05 -18.40 7.93
CA MET A 31 11.57 -19.36 6.93
C MET A 31 11.03 -19.14 5.51
N LEU A 32 10.10 -18.19 5.32
CA LEU A 32 9.68 -17.81 3.98
C LEU A 32 10.80 -17.01 3.32
N ASN A 33 11.33 -17.53 2.21
CA ASN A 33 12.31 -16.80 1.41
C ASN A 33 11.61 -15.64 0.66
N LEU A 34 11.47 -14.49 1.33
CA LEU A 34 10.73 -13.30 0.87
C LEU A 34 11.56 -12.36 -0.03
N ASN A 35 12.86 -12.65 -0.22
CA ASN A 35 13.87 -11.72 -0.76
C ASN A 35 13.68 -11.25 -2.22
N ASP A 36 12.77 -11.83 -3.01
CA ASP A 36 12.65 -11.50 -4.44
C ASP A 36 11.46 -10.54 -4.78
N SER A 37 10.88 -9.87 -3.78
CA SER A 37 9.58 -9.19 -3.84
C SER A 37 9.40 -8.09 -4.91
N LYS A 38 10.47 -7.37 -5.30
CA LYS A 38 10.41 -6.21 -6.22
C LYS A 38 10.32 -6.57 -7.71
N LYS A 39 10.73 -7.78 -8.10
CA LYS A 39 10.60 -8.29 -9.48
C LYS A 39 9.52 -9.37 -9.61
N LEU A 40 8.72 -9.59 -8.57
CA LEU A 40 7.68 -10.63 -8.63
C LEU A 40 6.55 -10.23 -9.58
N THR A 41 6.24 -11.15 -10.48
CA THR A 41 4.98 -11.16 -11.21
C THR A 41 3.79 -11.19 -10.23
N PRO A 42 2.61 -10.69 -10.63
CA PRO A 42 1.40 -10.75 -9.80
C PRO A 42 1.10 -12.16 -9.28
N GLU A 43 1.36 -13.20 -10.09
CA GLU A 43 1.17 -14.60 -9.71
C GLU A 43 2.11 -15.04 -8.58
N LYS A 44 3.43 -14.81 -8.73
CA LYS A 44 4.41 -15.13 -7.68
C LYS A 44 4.09 -14.38 -6.39
N ARG A 45 3.71 -13.11 -6.49
CA ARG A 45 3.31 -12.27 -5.35
C ARG A 45 2.08 -12.84 -4.64
N ASN A 46 1.06 -13.28 -5.39
CA ASN A 46 -0.12 -13.94 -4.82
C ASN A 46 0.22 -15.26 -4.13
N LYS A 47 1.17 -16.05 -4.66
CA LYS A 47 1.64 -17.29 -4.01
C LYS A 47 2.30 -16.99 -2.67
N ILE A 48 3.17 -15.98 -2.61
CA ILE A 48 3.82 -15.57 -1.35
C ILE A 48 2.80 -14.99 -0.37
N TYR A 49 1.90 -14.12 -0.83
CA TYR A 49 0.80 -13.61 -0.02
C TYR A 49 0.04 -14.75 0.67
N LYS A 50 -0.38 -15.78 -0.07
CA LYS A 50 -1.05 -16.96 0.51
C LYS A 50 -0.19 -17.65 1.58
N ARG A 51 1.12 -17.81 1.35
CA ARG A 51 2.03 -18.41 2.33
C ARG A 51 2.15 -17.57 3.61
N ILE A 52 2.17 -16.24 3.50
CA ILE A 52 2.20 -15.35 4.67
C ILE A 52 0.89 -15.43 5.46
N ILE A 53 -0.27 -15.51 4.79
CA ILE A 53 -1.55 -15.68 5.49
C ILE A 53 -1.59 -17.04 6.22
N LEU A 54 -1.15 -18.11 5.56
CA LEU A 54 -1.18 -19.47 6.11
C LEU A 54 -0.14 -19.72 7.21
N SER A 55 0.90 -18.90 7.31
CA SER A 55 1.93 -19.07 8.35
C SER A 55 1.44 -18.71 9.74
N GLY A 56 0.29 -18.04 9.88
CA GLY A 56 -0.20 -17.52 11.16
C GLY A 56 0.43 -16.18 11.55
N ALA A 57 0.97 -15.42 10.59
CA ALA A 57 1.41 -14.05 10.83
C ALA A 57 0.24 -13.16 11.29
N ILE A 58 0.51 -12.25 12.23
CA ILE A 58 -0.47 -11.24 12.65
C ILE A 58 -0.41 -10.10 11.63
N ILE A 59 -1.56 -9.74 11.06
CA ILE A 59 -1.66 -8.78 9.96
C ILE A 59 -2.78 -7.79 10.25
N ALA A 60 -2.51 -6.51 10.04
CA ALA A 60 -3.54 -5.46 9.99
C ALA A 60 -3.38 -4.65 8.71
N VAL A 61 -4.51 -4.29 8.13
CA VAL A 61 -4.58 -3.44 6.94
C VAL A 61 -5.32 -2.17 7.31
N GLU A 62 -4.79 -1.03 6.89
CA GLU A 62 -5.40 0.27 7.06
C GLU A 62 -5.46 1.01 5.73
N GLU A 63 -6.51 1.80 5.57
CA GLU A 63 -6.75 2.58 4.36
C GLU A 63 -7.07 4.03 4.71
N ILE A 64 -6.52 4.97 3.94
CA ILE A 64 -6.95 6.36 3.93
C ILE A 64 -7.69 6.63 2.63
N SER A 65 -8.97 6.97 2.76
CA SER A 65 -9.87 7.22 1.64
C SER A 65 -9.43 8.43 0.83
N VAL A 66 -9.84 8.47 -0.45
CA VAL A 66 -9.59 9.59 -1.35
C VAL A 66 -10.17 10.89 -0.80
N ASN A 67 -11.34 10.84 -0.15
CA ASN A 67 -11.94 12.00 0.50
C ASN A 67 -11.03 12.60 1.58
N LEU A 68 -10.43 11.76 2.43
CA LEU A 68 -9.49 12.21 3.46
C LEU A 68 -8.17 12.71 2.85
N ILE A 69 -7.68 12.06 1.79
CA ILE A 69 -6.48 12.51 1.06
C ILE A 69 -6.72 13.89 0.42
N ASN A 70 -7.89 14.11 -0.18
CA ASN A 70 -8.25 15.39 -0.78
C ASN A 70 -8.41 16.48 0.29
N LYS A 71 -8.92 16.14 1.48
CA LYS A 71 -9.12 17.08 2.58
C LYS A 71 -7.83 17.48 3.30
N TYR A 72 -6.94 16.52 3.59
CA TYR A 72 -5.78 16.73 4.46
C TYR A 72 -4.43 16.59 3.75
N GLY A 73 -4.43 16.13 2.50
CA GLY A 73 -3.24 15.93 1.69
C GLY A 73 -2.56 14.56 1.89
N ILE A 74 -1.78 14.16 0.89
CA ILE A 74 -1.08 12.86 0.87
C ILE A 74 -0.01 12.74 1.97
N GLY A 75 0.64 13.85 2.34
CA GLY A 75 1.67 13.84 3.39
C GLY A 75 1.08 13.54 4.77
N TRP A 76 -0.11 14.08 5.05
CA TRP A 76 -0.87 13.73 6.26
C TRP A 76 -1.33 12.27 6.20
N ALA A 77 -1.94 11.85 5.07
CA ALA A 77 -2.44 10.50 4.89
C ALA A 77 -1.35 9.43 5.12
N ASN A 78 -0.13 9.69 4.62
CA ASN A 78 1.01 8.79 4.80
C ASN A 78 1.40 8.61 6.26
N LYS A 79 1.39 9.68 7.06
CA LYS A 79 1.69 9.55 8.50
C LYS A 79 0.53 8.95 9.27
N GLU A 80 -0.69 9.29 8.88
CA GLU A 80 -1.90 8.85 9.57
C GLU A 80 -2.14 7.34 9.43
N VAL A 81 -1.92 6.77 8.25
CA VAL A 81 -2.15 5.32 8.04
C VAL A 81 -1.28 4.46 8.97
N PHE A 82 -0.01 4.84 9.17
CA PHE A 82 0.89 4.15 10.10
C PHE A 82 0.52 4.36 11.57
N ARG A 83 0.01 5.55 11.93
CA ARG A 83 -0.51 5.79 13.29
C ARG A 83 -1.72 4.91 13.60
N ARG A 84 -2.62 4.72 12.64
CA ARG A 84 -3.77 3.82 12.78
C ARG A 84 -3.33 2.38 12.94
N LEU A 85 -2.38 1.91 12.12
CA LEU A 85 -1.83 0.56 12.23
C LEU A 85 -1.19 0.30 13.59
N LYS A 86 -0.36 1.22 14.08
CA LYS A 86 0.28 1.13 15.40
C LYS A 86 -0.73 0.97 16.54
N LYS A 87 -1.91 1.61 16.44
CA LYS A 87 -2.98 1.47 17.44
C LYS A 87 -3.68 0.11 17.39
N ARG A 88 -3.63 -0.60 16.25
CA ARG A 88 -4.33 -1.88 16.05
C ARG A 88 -3.49 -3.09 16.41
N ILE A 89 -2.18 -3.02 16.20
CA ILE A 89 -1.27 -4.12 16.50
C ILE A 89 -0.29 -3.67 17.59
N PRO A 90 -0.38 -4.21 18.81
CA PRO A 90 0.62 -3.99 19.84
C PRO A 90 1.91 -4.77 19.52
N ALA A 91 3.04 -4.07 19.58
CA ALA A 91 4.39 -4.61 19.40
C ALA A 91 5.39 -3.77 20.20
N ASP A 92 6.55 -4.36 20.51
CA ASP A 92 7.64 -3.67 21.23
C ASP A 92 8.36 -2.67 20.32
N LYS A 93 8.48 -2.99 19.02
CA LYS A 93 9.18 -2.17 18.03
C LYS A 93 8.39 -2.14 16.72
N TYR A 94 8.33 -0.96 16.12
CA TYR A 94 7.69 -0.73 14.82
C TYR A 94 8.71 -0.22 13.82
N ILE A 95 8.78 -0.84 12.65
CA ILE A 95 9.63 -0.40 11.55
C ILE A 95 8.78 -0.17 10.30
N ALA A 96 8.95 0.99 9.66
CA ALA A 96 8.31 1.32 8.40
C ALA A 96 9.36 1.55 7.28
N ASP A 97 9.00 1.28 6.03
CA ASP A 97 9.85 1.66 4.89
C ASP A 97 9.91 3.18 4.68
N GLY A 98 11.06 3.64 4.20
CA GLY A 98 11.26 5.02 3.77
C GLY A 98 11.89 5.92 4.85
N ASN A 99 11.50 7.19 4.85
CA ASN A 99 12.10 8.23 5.70
C ASN A 99 11.02 9.11 6.35
N LEU A 100 10.09 8.47 7.06
CA LEU A 100 8.99 9.15 7.72
C LEU A 100 9.34 9.51 9.16
N LYS A 101 8.98 10.71 9.59
CA LYS A 101 9.10 11.13 11.00
C LYS A 101 7.76 10.92 11.70
N ILE A 102 7.61 9.78 12.38
CA ILE A 102 6.40 9.38 13.12
C ILE A 102 6.81 8.90 14.51
N ALA A 103 6.17 9.42 15.56
CA ALA A 103 6.55 9.12 16.94
C ALA A 103 6.39 7.63 17.28
N GLY A 104 7.48 7.04 17.77
CA GLY A 104 7.55 5.62 18.13
C GLY A 104 7.35 4.65 16.96
N ILE A 105 7.70 5.07 15.74
CA ILE A 105 7.89 4.21 14.57
C ILE A 105 9.25 4.56 13.99
N THR A 106 10.12 3.57 13.86
CA THR A 106 11.43 3.75 13.24
C THR A 106 11.29 3.61 11.73
N SER A 107 11.64 4.65 10.97
CA SER A 107 11.70 4.54 9.51
C SER A 107 13.07 4.09 9.06
N VAL A 108 13.11 3.12 8.15
CA VAL A 108 14.35 2.61 7.55
C VAL A 108 14.22 2.66 6.03
N VAL A 109 15.19 3.32 5.38
CA VAL A 109 15.19 3.43 3.93
C VAL A 109 15.46 2.06 3.30
N LYS A 110 14.56 1.63 2.40
CA LYS A 110 14.58 0.32 1.73
C LYS A 110 14.46 -0.83 2.74
N ALA A 111 13.66 -0.65 3.79
CA ALA A 111 13.37 -1.69 4.77
C ALA A 111 12.65 -2.88 4.13
N ASP A 112 11.85 -2.61 3.09
CA ASP A 112 11.13 -3.58 2.28
C ASP A 112 12.02 -4.58 1.50
N ILE A 113 13.35 -4.43 1.57
CA ILE A 113 14.34 -5.41 1.08
C ILE A 113 15.38 -5.79 2.13
N LYS A 114 15.23 -5.31 3.38
CA LYS A 114 16.19 -5.57 4.47
C LYS A 114 15.55 -6.29 5.65
N ILE A 115 14.25 -6.12 5.87
CA ILE A 115 13.54 -6.55 7.08
C ILE A 115 12.33 -7.38 6.65
N LEU A 116 12.26 -8.63 7.12
CA LEU A 116 11.28 -9.62 6.67
C LEU A 116 9.84 -9.20 6.93
N GLU A 117 9.56 -8.60 8.08
CA GLU A 117 8.24 -8.08 8.42
C GLU A 117 7.85 -6.96 7.44
N VAL A 118 8.75 -6.05 7.11
CA VAL A 118 8.45 -4.97 6.16
C VAL A 118 8.28 -5.51 4.74
N MET A 119 9.08 -6.51 4.34
CA MET A 119 8.87 -7.22 3.07
C MET A 119 7.48 -7.86 2.99
N ALA A 120 7.05 -8.54 4.07
CA ALA A 120 5.73 -9.18 4.14
C ALA A 120 4.61 -8.14 4.05
N ALA A 121 4.72 -7.04 4.83
CA ALA A 121 3.80 -5.92 4.77
C ALA A 121 3.69 -5.34 3.35
N SER A 122 4.82 -5.13 2.67
CA SER A 122 4.89 -4.63 1.29
C SER A 122 4.13 -5.52 0.29
N ILE A 123 4.35 -6.83 0.38
CA ILE A 123 3.69 -7.83 -0.47
C ILE A 123 2.18 -7.81 -0.25
N ILE A 124 1.75 -7.85 1.02
CA ILE A 124 0.32 -7.84 1.37
C ILE A 124 -0.33 -6.54 0.94
N ALA A 125 0.30 -5.39 1.20
CA ALA A 125 -0.20 -4.07 0.84
C ALA A 125 -0.44 -3.99 -0.68
N LYS A 126 0.54 -4.42 -1.47
CA LYS A 126 0.43 -4.43 -2.94
C LYS A 126 -0.67 -5.35 -3.44
N VAL A 127 -0.75 -6.59 -2.96
CA VAL A 127 -1.81 -7.53 -3.37
C VAL A 127 -3.19 -6.99 -2.99
N TRP A 128 -3.33 -6.45 -1.77
CA TRP A 128 -4.57 -5.86 -1.28
C TRP A 128 -5.04 -4.70 -2.15
N ARG A 129 -4.16 -3.71 -2.36
CA ARG A 129 -4.49 -2.53 -3.17
C ARG A 129 -4.76 -2.89 -4.61
N ASP A 130 -4.03 -3.83 -5.20
CA ASP A 130 -4.25 -4.22 -6.60
C ASP A 130 -5.63 -4.88 -6.80
N LYS A 131 -6.09 -5.69 -5.85
CA LYS A 131 -7.44 -6.25 -5.84
C LYS A 131 -8.50 -5.16 -5.67
N LEU A 132 -8.26 -4.19 -4.78
CA LEU A 132 -9.15 -3.04 -4.60
C LEU A 132 -9.30 -2.24 -5.89
N MET A 133 -8.20 -1.93 -6.57
CA MET A 133 -8.25 -1.18 -7.83
C MET A 133 -8.90 -1.97 -8.97
N THR A 134 -8.75 -3.29 -9.00
CA THR A 134 -9.48 -4.14 -9.94
C THR A 134 -10.99 -4.11 -9.67
N ARG A 135 -11.45 -4.20 -8.42
CA ARG A 135 -12.88 -4.06 -8.10
C ARG A 135 -13.43 -2.68 -8.49
N LEU A 136 -12.68 -1.61 -8.22
CA LEU A 136 -13.09 -0.26 -8.63
C LEU A 136 -13.18 -0.10 -10.16
N HIS A 137 -12.39 -0.87 -10.91
CA HIS A 137 -12.48 -0.86 -12.37
C HIS A 137 -13.81 -1.42 -12.87
N ASP A 138 -14.41 -2.38 -12.18
CA ASP A 138 -15.69 -2.96 -12.56
C ASP A 138 -16.82 -1.90 -12.55
N GLU A 139 -16.75 -0.96 -11.59
CA GLU A 139 -17.64 0.21 -11.49
C GLU A 139 -17.27 1.35 -12.47
N HIS A 140 -16.00 1.43 -12.88
CA HIS A 140 -15.42 2.55 -13.62
C HIS A 140 -14.46 2.07 -14.72
N LYS A 141 -15.02 1.36 -15.71
CA LYS A 141 -14.24 0.64 -16.75
C LYS A 141 -13.34 1.56 -17.58
N ASN A 142 -13.79 2.78 -17.85
CA ASN A 142 -13.10 3.69 -18.77
C ASN A 142 -11.69 4.10 -18.31
N TYR A 143 -11.38 4.02 -17.01
CA TYR A 143 -10.10 4.49 -16.48
C TYR A 143 -8.99 3.42 -16.46
N GLY A 144 -9.29 2.17 -16.82
CA GLY A 144 -8.29 1.10 -16.93
C GLY A 144 -7.60 0.71 -15.61
N TRP A 145 -8.25 0.97 -14.46
CA TRP A 145 -7.67 0.74 -13.13
C TRP A 145 -7.28 -0.70 -12.83
N GLN A 146 -7.86 -1.69 -13.54
CA GLN A 146 -7.41 -3.07 -13.45
C GLN A 146 -5.95 -3.27 -13.90
N SER A 147 -5.46 -2.42 -14.80
CA SER A 147 -4.09 -2.49 -15.32
C SER A 147 -3.20 -1.44 -14.64
N ASN A 148 -3.58 -0.16 -14.72
CA ASN A 148 -2.74 0.93 -14.22
C ASN A 148 -2.80 1.12 -12.70
N LYS A 149 -3.70 0.44 -11.98
CA LYS A 149 -3.85 0.51 -10.52
C LYS A 149 -4.03 1.94 -9.97
N GLY A 150 -4.61 2.82 -10.76
CA GLY A 150 -4.84 4.23 -10.44
C GLY A 150 -3.63 5.14 -10.64
N TYR A 151 -2.49 4.63 -11.14
CA TYR A 151 -1.33 5.47 -11.48
C TYR A 151 -1.55 6.23 -12.79
N GLY A 152 -0.88 7.38 -12.95
CA GLY A 152 -1.04 8.27 -14.10
C GLY A 152 -0.37 7.78 -15.38
N THR A 153 -0.82 6.64 -15.92
CA THR A 153 -0.38 6.18 -17.24
C THR A 153 -0.98 7.05 -18.35
N LYS A 154 -0.39 7.02 -19.55
CA LYS A 154 -0.93 7.74 -20.72
C LYS A 154 -2.42 7.46 -20.93
N TYR A 155 -2.82 6.18 -20.82
CA TYR A 155 -4.22 5.77 -20.91
C TYR A 155 -5.09 6.39 -19.81
N HIS A 156 -4.64 6.34 -18.55
CA HIS A 156 -5.42 6.89 -17.44
C HIS A 156 -5.62 8.41 -17.58
N ILE A 157 -4.56 9.13 -17.98
CA ILE A 157 -4.63 10.57 -18.23
C ILE A 157 -5.59 10.90 -19.38
N ALA A 158 -5.55 10.13 -20.47
CA ALA A 158 -6.48 10.29 -21.58
C ALA A 158 -7.94 10.04 -21.14
N ALA A 159 -8.20 8.96 -20.40
CA ALA A 159 -9.51 8.64 -19.86
C ALA A 159 -10.04 9.73 -18.92
N ILE A 160 -9.19 10.36 -18.11
CA ILE A 160 -9.57 11.50 -17.26
C ILE A 160 -9.96 12.72 -18.13
N ARG A 161 -9.25 12.97 -19.23
CA ARG A 161 -9.60 14.07 -20.16
C ARG A 161 -10.92 13.82 -20.87
N GLU A 162 -11.21 12.57 -21.23
CA GLU A 162 -12.42 12.19 -21.98
C GLU A 162 -13.66 12.09 -21.07
N HIS A 163 -13.53 11.45 -19.90
CA HIS A 163 -14.68 11.12 -19.05
C HIS A 163 -14.76 11.95 -17.76
N GLY A 164 -13.80 12.84 -17.54
CA GLY A 164 -13.71 13.64 -16.31
C GLY A 164 -13.23 12.85 -15.09
N VAL A 165 -13.18 13.53 -13.95
CA VAL A 165 -12.80 12.94 -12.65
C VAL A 165 -13.98 12.28 -11.95
N THR A 166 -13.68 11.40 -11.00
CA THR A 166 -14.66 10.71 -10.14
C THR A 166 -14.35 10.94 -8.68
N LYS A 167 -15.24 10.52 -7.77
CA LYS A 167 -14.99 10.54 -6.31
C LYS A 167 -13.74 9.75 -5.87
N TYR A 168 -13.23 8.87 -6.72
CA TYR A 168 -12.03 8.08 -6.45
C TYR A 168 -10.74 8.76 -6.93
N HIS A 169 -10.81 9.94 -7.55
CA HIS A 169 -9.65 10.70 -7.99
C HIS A 169 -9.14 11.68 -6.92
N ARG A 170 -7.82 11.79 -6.84
CA ARG A 170 -7.13 12.73 -5.94
C ARG A 170 -6.94 14.05 -6.66
N ASN A 171 -7.70 15.07 -6.28
CA ASN A 171 -7.87 16.31 -7.04
C ASN A 171 -6.54 17.00 -7.37
N ILE A 172 -5.68 17.16 -6.36
CA ILE A 172 -4.37 17.81 -6.54
C ILE A 172 -3.48 17.01 -7.48
N PHE A 173 -3.47 15.68 -7.37
CA PHE A 173 -2.63 14.81 -8.19
C PHE A 173 -3.08 14.83 -9.64
N VAL A 174 -4.40 14.74 -9.87
CA VAL A 174 -4.96 14.85 -11.23
C VAL A 174 -4.67 16.22 -11.81
N LYS A 175 -4.91 17.31 -11.06
CA LYS A 175 -4.61 18.67 -11.52
C LYS A 175 -3.15 18.82 -11.94
N THR A 176 -2.21 18.26 -11.18
CA THR A 176 -0.79 18.28 -11.53
C THR A 176 -0.47 17.42 -12.74
N ALA A 177 -1.12 16.26 -12.91
CA ALA A 177 -0.87 15.35 -14.03
C ALA A 177 -1.50 15.80 -15.36
N LEU A 178 -2.50 16.68 -15.32
CA LEU A 178 -3.18 17.21 -16.51
C LEU A 178 -2.55 18.49 -17.07
N LYS A 179 -1.74 19.18 -16.26
CA LYS A 179 -0.88 20.28 -16.70
C LYS A 179 0.15 19.76 -17.69
#